data_AF-A0A920DS88-F1
#
_entry.id   AF-A0A920DS88-F1
#
_cell.length_a   1.000
_cell.length_b   1.000
_cell.length_c   1.000
_cell.angle_alpha   90.00
_cell.angle_beta   90.00
_cell.angle_gamma   90.00
#
_symmetry.space_group_name_H-M   'P 1'
#
loop_
_entity.id
_entity.type
_entity.pdbx_description
1 polymer ?
#
loop_
_entity_poly.entity_id
_entity_poly.type
_entity_poly.pdbx_seq_one_letter_code
_entity_poly.pdbx_strand_id
1 'polypeptide(L)' 'MIGYNLIFSSSSQEKFELIEDDIWIVKDNDGLIYWPEYNYNNLGDLLPGHGYQINMLNPVTFSFGD' A
#
# COMPACT_ATOMS: atom_id res chain seq x y z
N MET A 1 6.29 8.30 -0.53
CA MET A 1 6.88 6.96 -0.38
C MET A 1 6.67 6.54 1.06
N ILE A 2 6.28 5.29 1.31
CA ILE A 2 6.00 4.74 2.65
C ILE A 2 6.87 3.51 2.88
N GLY A 3 7.43 3.39 4.08
CA GLY A 3 8.13 2.18 4.51
C GLY A 3 7.16 1.24 5.22
N TYR A 4 7.20 -0.05 4.89
CA TYR A 4 6.44 -1.06 5.63
C TYR A 4 7.26 -1.53 6.84
N ASN A 5 6.81 -1.14 8.03
CA ASN A 5 7.55 -1.24 9.29
C ASN A 5 7.22 -2.49 10.12
N LEU A 6 6.22 -3.28 9.73
CA LEU A 6 5.90 -4.55 10.39
C LEU A 6 6.91 -5.64 9.99
N ILE A 7 7.14 -6.59 10.90
CA ILE A 7 8.15 -7.66 10.74
C ILE A 7 7.61 -8.94 10.07
N PHE A 8 6.36 -8.91 9.63
CA PHE A 8 5.69 -10.01 8.92
C PHE A 8 4.98 -9.48 7.68
N SER A 9 4.88 -10.31 6.64
CA SER A 9 4.17 -9.93 5.42
C SER A 9 2.66 -9.83 5.67
N SER A 10 1.98 -8.94 4.95
CA SER A 10 0.52 -8.81 5.06
C SER A 10 -0.07 -8.26 3.77
N SER A 11 -1.31 -8.62 3.49
CA SER A 11 -2.04 -8.15 2.32
C SER A 11 -2.04 -6.62 2.24
N SER A 12 -1.61 -6.09 1.09
CA SER A 12 -1.70 -4.65 0.81
C SER A 12 -3.14 -4.14 0.90
N GLN A 13 -4.10 -4.91 0.41
CA GLN A 13 -5.52 -4.54 0.43
C GLN A 13 -6.03 -4.40 1.87
N GLU A 14 -5.76 -5.36 2.75
CA GLU A 14 -6.17 -5.28 4.15
C GLU A 14 -5.50 -4.11 4.88
N LYS A 15 -4.21 -3.86 4.62
CA LYS A 15 -3.47 -2.78 5.27
C LYS A 15 -3.88 -1.39 4.82
N PHE A 16 -4.44 -1.26 3.62
CA PHE A 16 -4.88 0.02 3.08
C PHE A 16 -6.39 0.24 3.12
N GLU A 17 -7.19 -0.72 3.61
CA GLU A 17 -8.66 -0.68 3.61
C GLU A 17 -9.23 0.65 4.13
N LEU A 18 -8.69 1.18 5.24
CA LEU A 18 -9.19 2.42 5.85
C LEU A 18 -8.87 3.70 5.06
N ILE A 19 -7.99 3.63 4.07
CA ILE A 19 -7.55 4.76 3.24
C ILE A 19 -7.69 4.45 1.75
N GLU A 20 -8.40 3.37 1.39
CA GLU A 20 -8.45 2.85 0.02
C GLU A 20 -9.01 3.88 -0.96
N ASP A 21 -10.04 4.61 -0.55
CA ASP A 21 -10.69 5.68 -1.35
C ASP A 21 -9.77 6.89 -1.61
N ASP A 22 -8.69 7.05 -0.84
CA ASP A 22 -7.73 8.15 -0.99
C ASP A 22 -6.47 7.72 -1.74
N ILE A 23 -6.36 6.46 -2.16
CA ILE A 23 -5.22 5.93 -2.90
C ILE A 23 -5.51 5.95 -4.40
N TRP A 24 -4.65 6.64 -5.15
CA TRP A 24 -4.62 6.48 -6.61
C TRP A 24 -3.92 5.19 -7.01
N ILE A 25 -2.67 5.00 -6.54
CA ILE A 25 -1.88 3.79 -6.83
C ILE A 25 -0.78 3.60 -5.79
N VAL A 26 -0.49 2.34 -5.47
CA VAL A 26 0.70 1.92 -4.72
C VAL A 26 1.53 1.01 -5.61
N LYS A 27 2.86 1.13 -5.55
CA LYS A 27 3.76 0.23 -6.28
C LYS A 27 5.04 -0.10 -5.51
N ASP A 28 5.61 -1.26 -5.83
CA ASP A 28 6.96 -1.63 -5.40
C ASP A 28 8.04 -1.19 -6.42
N ASN A 29 9.25 -1.71 -6.26
CA ASN A 29 10.39 -1.45 -7.14
C ASN A 29 10.39 -2.31 -8.41
N ASP A 30 9.70 -3.45 -8.41
CA ASP A 30 9.61 -4.37 -9.55
C ASP A 30 8.45 -3.99 -10.51
N GLY A 31 7.65 -2.99 -10.12
CA GLY A 31 6.54 -2.47 -10.91
C GLY A 31 5.22 -3.19 -10.67
N LEU A 32 5.12 -4.01 -9.62
CA LEU A 32 3.85 -4.55 -9.14
C LEU A 32 3.06 -3.45 -8.45
N ILE A 33 1.73 -3.48 -8.60
CA ILE A 33 0.84 -2.38 -8.21
C ILE A 33 -0.41 -2.85 -7.46
N TYR A 34 -0.87 -1.98 -6.58
CA TYR A 34 -2.19 -1.98 -5.99
C TYR A 34 -2.93 -0.73 -6.48
N TRP A 35 -4.04 -0.93 -7.18
CA TRP A 35 -4.83 0.11 -7.84
C TRP A 35 -6.32 -0.06 -7.50
N PRO A 36 -6.79 0.57 -6.41
CA PRO A 36 -8.15 0.38 -5.87
C PRO A 36 -9.27 0.68 -6.85
N GLU A 37 -9.20 1.82 -7.54
CA GLU A 37 -10.25 2.27 -8.46
C GLU A 37 -10.55 1.26 -9.57
N TYR A 38 -9.54 0.48 -9.99
CA TYR A 38 -9.67 -0.54 -11.03
C TYR A 38 -9.85 -1.96 -10.44
N ASN A 39 -10.00 -2.08 -9.12
CA ASN A 39 -10.05 -3.34 -8.38
C ASN A 39 -8.91 -4.28 -8.81
N TYR A 40 -7.70 -3.73 -8.94
CA TYR A 40 -6.54 -4.45 -9.45
C TYR A 40 -5.43 -4.50 -8.39
N ASN A 41 -5.02 -5.71 -8.02
CA ASN A 41 -3.94 -5.93 -7.07
C ASN A 41 -3.05 -7.08 -7.54
N ASN A 42 -1.89 -6.76 -8.13
CA ASN A 42 -0.82 -7.72 -8.37
C ASN A 42 0.43 -7.46 -7.50
N LEU A 43 0.38 -6.44 -6.62
CA LEU A 43 1.34 -6.20 -5.56
C LEU A 43 1.30 -7.32 -4.51
N GLY A 44 0.10 -7.79 -4.17
CA GLY A 44 -0.09 -8.84 -3.17
C GLY A 44 0.29 -8.36 -1.77
N ASP A 45 1.27 -9.02 -1.16
CA ASP A 45 1.68 -8.73 0.22
C ASP A 45 2.73 -7.62 0.30
N LEU A 46 2.60 -6.79 1.32
CA LEU A 46 3.66 -5.91 1.78
C LEU A 46 4.72 -6.73 2.51
N LEU A 47 5.99 -6.55 2.15
CA LEU A 47 7.13 -7.31 2.67
C LEU A 47 7.91 -6.50 3.71
N PRO A 48 8.30 -7.09 4.85
CA PRO A 48 9.06 -6.42 5.89
C PRO A 48 10.32 -5.72 5.37
N GLY A 49 10.50 -4.45 5.73
CA GLY A 49 11.67 -3.66 5.35
C GLY A 49 11.63 -3.10 3.92
N HIS A 50 10.57 -3.37 3.15
CA HIS A 50 10.39 -2.79 1.82
C HIS A 50 9.75 -1.39 1.90
N GLY A 51 10.10 -0.56 0.92
CA GLY A 51 9.47 0.73 0.68
C GLY A 51 8.55 0.66 -0.54
N TYR A 52 7.43 1.37 -0.46
CA TYR A 52 6.42 1.44 -1.51
C TYR A 52 6.21 2.90 -1.93
N GLN A 53 6.10 3.12 -3.24
CA GLN A 53 5.68 4.42 -3.75
C GLN A 53 4.16 4.47 -3.72
N ILE A 54 3.62 5.54 -3.17
CA ILE A 54 2.18 5.75 -3.03
C ILE A 54 1.83 7.11 -3.62
N ASN A 55 0.81 7.15 -4.46
CA ASN A 55 0.19 8.37 -4.94
C ASN A 55 -1.19 8.50 -4.29
N MET A 56 -1.43 9.63 -3.64
CA MET A 56 -2.67 9.90 -2.91
C MET A 56 -3.54 10.89 -3.67
N LEU A 57 -4.86 10.70 -3.59
CA LEU A 57 -5.87 11.63 -4.10
C LEU A 57 -6.06 12.80 -3.12
N ASN A 58 -6.06 12.53 -1.83
CA ASN A 58 -6.19 13.53 -0.77
C ASN A 58 -5.13 13.33 0.34
N PRO A 59 -4.81 14.37 1.12
CA PRO A 59 -3.97 14.23 2.30
C PRO A 59 -4.65 13.39 3.39
N VAL A 60 -3.96 12.35 3.90
CA VAL A 60 -4.45 11.45 4.95
C VAL A 60 -3.35 11.16 5.97
N THR A 61 -3.72 11.01 7.24
CA THR A 61 -2.84 10.45 8.29
C THR A 61 -3.05 8.95 8.37
N PHE A 62 -1.98 8.17 8.19
CA PHE A 62 -2.04 6.71 8.13
C PHE A 62 -0.85 6.07 8.87
N SER A 63 -1.09 4.90 9.48
CA SER A 63 -0.06 4.01 10.01
C SER A 63 -0.49 2.54 9.84
N PHE A 64 0.47 1.62 9.73
CA PHE A 64 0.21 0.18 9.58
C PHE A 64 -0.24 -0.53 10.88
N GLY A 65 -0.37 0.22 11.98
CA GLY A 65 -0.53 -0.29 13.34
C GLY A 65 0.80 -0.48 14.09
N ASP A 66 0.68 -0.84 15.37
CA ASP A 66 1.76 -1.38 16.21
C ASP A 66 1.86 -2.91 16.08
#